data_AF-A0A6B0V6A6-F1
#
_entry.id   AF-A0A6B0V6A6-F1
#
_cell.length_a   1.000
_cell.length_b   1.000
_cell.length_c   1.000
_cell.angle_alpha   90.00
_cell.angle_beta   90.00
_cell.angle_gamma   90.00
#
_symmetry.space_group_name_H-M   'P 1'
#
loop_
_entity.id
_entity.type
_entity.pdbx_description
1 polymer ?
#
loop_
_entity_poly.entity_id
_entity_poly.type
_entity_poly.pdbx_seq_one_letter_code
_entity_poly.pdbx_strand_id
1 'polypeptide(L)'
;MRILVQALAFASFVLCFSAEAKLIEVLKNQKSAKKTITIGFLLEGFTKKNAKFDSEVEKWLTNVKNQAEAQLKKDLEMDITLEISDSKVPRKELLRQIRTWSTQGQMHADTVVDYMKRYFTNSYNPDILCLVTKDKLYGDNGLNDEPGYSKHKDLCKDMVPIIMQYNLRDTKKSGNLLFSLIKKSFPSNWNSLNKDQRKQLLDSCNKQYKDPYADYDDYYVLPLYKDYVDK
;
A
#
# COMPACT_ATOMS: atom_id res chain seq x y z
N MET A 1 48.32 16.18 55.50
CA MET A 1 46.87 15.92 55.64
C MET A 1 46.21 16.32 54.31
N ARG A 2 45.65 15.36 53.56
CA ARG A 2 44.67 15.48 52.45
C ARG A 2 45.06 16.36 51.24
N ILE A 3 45.57 15.75 50.17
CA ILE A 3 44.83 15.39 48.93
C ILE A 3 44.13 16.60 48.28
N LEU A 4 44.66 17.08 47.15
CA LEU A 4 43.89 17.82 46.16
C LEU A 4 44.05 17.13 44.80
N VAL A 5 43.06 16.27 44.53
CA VAL A 5 42.76 15.69 43.23
C VAL A 5 42.35 16.84 42.31
N GLN A 6 43.13 17.12 41.27
CA GLN A 6 42.65 17.92 40.14
C GLN A 6 42.22 16.97 39.03
N ALA A 7 40.91 16.90 38.87
CA ALA A 7 40.21 16.05 37.92
C ALA A 7 40.50 16.49 36.48
N LEU A 8 40.99 15.55 35.66
CA LEU A 8 40.95 15.68 34.20
C LEU A 8 39.48 15.54 33.76
N ALA A 9 38.85 16.65 33.42
CA ALA A 9 37.57 16.66 32.74
C ALA A 9 37.78 16.26 31.26
N PHE A 10 37.74 14.96 30.97
CA PHE A 10 37.55 14.49 29.60
C PHE A 10 36.11 14.84 29.18
N ALA A 11 35.96 15.96 28.49
CA ALA A 11 34.75 16.25 27.74
C ALA A 11 34.69 15.31 26.53
N SER A 12 34.12 14.13 26.73
CA SER A 12 33.76 13.21 25.65
C SER A 12 32.66 13.87 24.83
N PHE A 13 33.02 14.52 23.72
CA PHE A 13 32.08 14.82 22.64
C PHE A 13 31.62 13.48 22.04
N VAL A 14 30.55 12.93 22.61
CA VAL A 14 29.76 11.91 21.92
C VAL A 14 29.03 12.66 20.81
N LEU A 15 29.65 12.75 19.63
CA LEU A 15 28.92 13.01 18.41
C LEU A 15 28.01 11.81 18.19
N CYS A 16 26.80 11.87 18.75
CA CYS A 16 25.70 11.03 18.32
C CYS A 16 25.37 11.42 16.88
N PHE A 17 26.14 10.89 15.92
CA PHE A 17 25.63 10.73 14.57
C PHE A 17 24.53 9.67 14.66
N SER A 18 23.33 10.09 15.02
CA SER A 18 22.12 9.37 14.61
C SER A 18 22.02 9.58 13.10
N ALA A 19 22.88 8.89 12.36
CA ALA A 19 22.65 8.67 10.95
C ALA A 19 21.39 7.80 10.90
N GLU A 20 20.24 8.42 10.63
CA GLU A 20 19.03 7.70 10.24
C GLU A 20 19.47 6.68 9.17
N ALA A 21 19.31 5.39 9.46
CA ALA A 21 19.64 4.34 8.51
C ALA A 21 18.64 4.44 7.35
N LYS A 22 19.00 5.25 6.34
CA LYS A 22 18.19 5.40 5.13
C LYS A 22 18.26 4.10 4.36
N LEU A 23 17.18 3.33 4.43
CA LEU A 23 17.02 2.12 3.63
C LEU A 23 17.21 2.43 2.14
N ILE A 24 17.83 1.50 1.41
CA ILE A 24 18.00 1.58 -0.04
C ILE A 24 16.75 0.99 -0.72
N GLU A 25 16.21 1.70 -1.70
CA GLU A 25 15.13 1.21 -2.57
C GLU A 25 15.67 0.18 -3.59
N VAL A 26 14.94 -0.92 -3.77
CA VAL A 26 15.24 -2.00 -4.71
C VAL A 26 14.00 -2.29 -5.56
N LEU A 27 14.15 -2.24 -6.88
CA LEU A 27 13.09 -2.58 -7.84
C LEU A 27 13.14 -4.08 -8.15
N LYS A 28 12.37 -4.89 -7.43
CA LYS A 28 12.43 -6.37 -7.57
C LYS A 28 11.87 -6.88 -8.89
N ASN A 29 11.06 -6.07 -9.58
CA ASN A 29 10.60 -6.41 -10.93
C ASN A 29 11.68 -6.21 -12.00
N GLN A 30 12.73 -5.44 -11.74
CA GLN A 30 13.75 -5.10 -12.72
C GLN A 30 14.41 -6.38 -13.26
N LYS A 31 14.36 -6.57 -14.59
CA LYS A 31 14.85 -7.76 -15.30
C LYS A 31 14.10 -9.07 -14.98
N SER A 32 13.06 -9.04 -14.15
CA SER A 32 12.20 -10.21 -13.92
C SER A 32 11.27 -10.44 -15.11
N ALA A 33 11.14 -11.70 -15.55
CA ALA A 33 10.15 -12.07 -16.57
C ALA A 33 8.71 -11.87 -16.05
N LYS A 34 8.50 -12.20 -14.78
CA LYS A 34 7.26 -12.05 -14.03
C LYS A 34 7.19 -10.68 -13.37
N LYS A 35 6.08 -9.97 -13.50
CA LYS A 35 5.89 -8.65 -12.88
C LYS A 35 4.98 -8.76 -11.66
N THR A 36 5.45 -8.34 -10.50
CA THR A 36 4.65 -8.28 -9.27
C THR A 36 4.09 -6.87 -9.08
N ILE A 37 2.82 -6.78 -8.68
CA ILE A 37 2.22 -5.55 -8.18
C ILE A 37 1.80 -5.84 -6.75
N THR A 38 2.35 -5.08 -5.80
CA THR A 38 2.08 -5.23 -4.38
C THR A 38 0.83 -4.45 -3.98
N ILE A 39 0.01 -5.04 -3.11
CA ILE A 39 -1.21 -4.44 -2.59
C ILE A 39 -1.29 -4.59 -1.08
N GLY A 40 -1.47 -3.47 -0.38
CA GLY A 40 -1.79 -3.44 1.04
C GLY A 40 -3.28 -3.21 1.25
N PHE A 41 -3.90 -3.97 2.15
CA PHE A 41 -5.31 -3.80 2.52
C PHE A 41 -5.46 -3.11 3.86
N LEU A 42 -6.28 -2.05 3.88
CA LEU A 42 -6.67 -1.30 5.06
C LEU A 42 -8.14 -1.60 5.36
N LEU A 43 -8.42 -2.22 6.50
CA LEU A 43 -9.75 -2.74 6.85
C LEU A 43 -10.53 -1.77 7.74
N GLU A 44 -11.33 -0.89 7.13
CA GLU A 44 -12.21 0.07 7.79
C GLU A 44 -13.56 -0.58 8.15
N GLY A 45 -14.06 -0.35 9.37
CA GLY A 45 -15.28 -1.03 9.86
C GLY A 45 -15.07 -2.49 10.30
N PHE A 46 -13.81 -2.91 10.47
CA PHE A 46 -13.41 -4.25 10.90
C PHE A 46 -12.62 -4.23 12.22
N THR A 47 -12.57 -5.38 12.88
CA THR A 47 -11.77 -5.58 14.10
C THR A 47 -10.43 -6.22 13.77
N LYS A 48 -9.47 -6.18 14.72
CA LYS A 48 -8.20 -6.92 14.57
C LYS A 48 -8.40 -8.44 14.38
N LYS A 49 -9.50 -9.01 14.88
CA LYS A 49 -9.82 -10.43 14.65
C LYS A 49 -10.15 -10.71 13.17
N ASN A 50 -10.70 -9.73 12.46
CA ASN A 50 -10.98 -9.83 11.04
C ASN A 50 -9.73 -9.64 10.16
N ALA A 51 -8.62 -9.12 10.70
CA ALA A 51 -7.35 -9.00 10.00
C ALA A 51 -6.41 -10.19 10.27
N LYS A 52 -6.92 -11.26 10.89
CA LYS A 52 -6.13 -12.48 11.12
C LYS A 52 -6.16 -13.35 9.88
N PHE A 53 -5.02 -13.97 9.57
CA PHE A 53 -4.80 -14.79 8.37
C PHE A 53 -5.88 -15.86 8.11
N ASP A 54 -6.47 -16.45 9.16
CA ASP A 54 -7.48 -17.51 9.06
C ASP A 54 -8.93 -17.00 9.03
N SER A 55 -9.12 -15.69 9.15
CA SER A 55 -10.44 -15.05 9.18
C SER A 55 -11.17 -15.12 7.85
N GLU A 56 -12.49 -14.95 7.89
CA GLU A 56 -13.33 -14.91 6.69
C GLU A 56 -12.96 -13.75 5.76
N VAL A 57 -12.56 -12.60 6.32
CA VAL A 57 -12.16 -11.42 5.55
C VAL A 57 -10.85 -11.67 4.81
N GLU A 58 -9.84 -12.26 5.45
CA GLU A 58 -8.57 -12.59 4.78
C GLU A 58 -8.74 -13.66 3.68
N LYS A 59 -9.58 -14.67 3.92
CA LYS A 59 -9.94 -15.66 2.88
C LYS A 59 -10.64 -14.98 1.71
N TRP A 60 -11.56 -14.06 1.98
CA TRP A 60 -12.23 -13.27 0.94
C TRP A 60 -11.23 -12.41 0.16
N LEU A 61 -10.32 -11.68 0.82
CA LEU A 61 -9.28 -10.87 0.17
C LEU A 61 -8.40 -11.71 -0.74
N THR A 62 -7.97 -12.88 -0.26
CA THR A 62 -7.16 -13.82 -1.04
C THR A 62 -7.88 -14.24 -2.32
N ASN A 63 -9.17 -14.57 -2.23
CA ASN A 63 -9.96 -14.96 -3.39
C ASN A 63 -10.21 -13.79 -4.36
N VAL A 64 -10.52 -12.60 -3.84
CA VAL A 64 -10.66 -11.36 -4.63
C VAL A 64 -9.38 -11.06 -5.39
N LYS A 65 -8.23 -11.11 -4.71
CA LYS A 65 -6.89 -10.92 -5.29
C LYS A 65 -6.60 -11.95 -6.38
N ASN A 66 -6.88 -13.23 -6.14
CA ASN A 66 -6.66 -14.29 -7.13
C ASN A 66 -7.51 -14.09 -8.39
N GLN A 67 -8.78 -13.69 -8.23
CA GLN A 67 -9.68 -13.39 -9.35
C GLN A 67 -9.22 -12.15 -10.14
N ALA A 68 -8.73 -11.11 -9.46
CA ALA A 68 -8.18 -9.92 -10.10
C ALA A 68 -6.87 -10.22 -10.83
N GLU A 69 -5.97 -11.00 -10.23
CA GLU A 69 -4.71 -11.43 -10.84
C GLU A 69 -4.95 -12.21 -12.13
N ALA A 70 -5.87 -13.18 -12.12
CA ALA A 70 -6.21 -13.96 -13.31
C ALA A 70 -6.70 -13.07 -14.46
N GLN A 71 -7.49 -12.03 -14.16
CA GLN A 71 -7.94 -11.05 -15.15
C GLN A 71 -6.83 -10.14 -15.65
N LEU A 72 -5.93 -9.68 -14.78
CA LEU A 72 -4.77 -8.89 -15.20
C LEU A 72 -3.85 -9.71 -16.13
N LYS A 73 -3.55 -10.97 -15.79
CA LYS A 73 -2.75 -11.84 -16.66
C LYS A 73 -3.37 -11.97 -18.06
N LYS A 74 -4.69 -12.16 -18.12
CA LYS A 74 -5.43 -12.29 -19.37
C LYS A 74 -5.48 -10.98 -20.17
N ASP A 75 -5.83 -9.86 -19.52
CA ASP A 75 -5.99 -8.56 -20.17
C ASP A 75 -4.66 -7.99 -20.67
N LEU A 76 -3.58 -8.20 -19.91
CA LEU A 76 -2.26 -7.67 -20.24
C LEU A 76 -1.40 -8.61 -21.08
N GLU A 77 -1.81 -9.88 -21.21
CA GLU A 77 -1.03 -10.94 -21.85
C GLU A 77 0.42 -11.01 -21.33
N MET A 78 0.55 -10.91 -20.00
CA MET A 78 1.81 -10.87 -19.26
C MET A 78 1.69 -11.75 -18.01
N ASP A 79 2.82 -12.31 -17.56
CA ASP A 79 2.87 -12.98 -16.27
C ASP A 79 2.92 -11.94 -15.15
N ILE A 80 1.75 -11.65 -14.58
CA ILE A 80 1.53 -10.68 -13.51
C ILE A 80 1.19 -11.41 -12.21
N THR A 81 1.82 -11.06 -11.09
CA THR A 81 1.33 -11.47 -9.76
C THR A 81 0.82 -10.27 -8.98
N LEU A 82 -0.33 -10.44 -8.34
CA LEU A 82 -0.77 -9.55 -7.26
C LEU A 82 -0.33 -10.15 -5.95
N GLU A 83 0.51 -9.44 -5.20
CA GLU A 83 1.05 -9.88 -3.92
C GLU A 83 0.48 -9.02 -2.79
N ILE A 84 -0.13 -9.68 -1.80
CA ILE A 84 -0.61 -8.96 -0.62
C ILE A 84 0.60 -8.67 0.26
N SER A 85 0.95 -7.39 0.40
CA SER A 85 2.07 -6.97 1.24
C SER A 85 1.68 -6.93 2.72
N ASP A 86 0.44 -6.55 3.02
CA ASP A 86 -0.10 -6.46 4.38
C ASP A 86 -1.64 -6.36 4.34
N SER A 87 -2.30 -6.75 5.42
CA SER A 87 -3.72 -6.56 5.65
C SER A 87 -3.99 -6.24 7.13
N LYS A 88 -4.48 -5.02 7.39
CA LYS A 88 -4.66 -4.55 8.77
C LYS A 88 -5.73 -3.50 8.94
N VAL A 89 -6.22 -3.37 10.17
CA VAL A 89 -7.06 -2.24 10.56
C VAL A 89 -6.20 -0.96 10.54
N PRO A 90 -6.68 0.16 9.97
CA PRO A 90 -5.90 1.39 9.92
C PRO A 90 -5.64 1.95 11.32
N ARG A 91 -4.58 2.76 11.47
CA ARG A 91 -4.27 3.42 12.74
C ARG A 91 -5.37 4.39 13.16
N LYS A 92 -5.48 4.63 14.47
CA LYS A 92 -6.51 5.48 15.06
C LYS A 92 -6.58 6.88 14.42
N GLU A 93 -5.43 7.47 14.08
CA GLU A 93 -5.34 8.80 13.46
C GLU A 93 -5.93 8.81 12.05
N LEU A 94 -5.50 7.86 11.20
CA LEU A 94 -6.04 7.66 9.86
C LEU A 94 -7.55 7.36 9.91
N LEU A 95 -7.97 6.44 10.78
CA LEU A 95 -9.39 6.11 10.97
C LEU A 95 -10.23 7.31 11.42
N ARG A 96 -9.70 8.12 12.34
CA ARG A 96 -10.41 9.32 12.82
C ARG A 96 -10.68 10.27 11.67
N GLN A 97 -9.71 10.50 10.80
CA GLN A 97 -9.87 11.39 9.66
C GLN A 97 -10.83 10.80 8.62
N ILE A 98 -10.65 9.54 8.22
CA ILE A 98 -11.57 8.85 7.29
C ILE A 98 -13.02 8.97 7.76
N ARG A 99 -13.27 8.77 9.07
CA ARG A 99 -14.61 8.84 9.65
C ARG A 99 -15.25 10.21 9.64
N THR A 100 -14.49 11.30 9.46
CA THR A 100 -15.10 12.63 9.26
C THR A 100 -15.80 12.75 7.89
N TRP A 101 -15.43 11.89 6.95
CA TRP A 101 -16.02 11.80 5.61
C TRP A 101 -16.92 10.56 5.45
N SER A 102 -17.19 9.85 6.55
CA SER A 102 -18.19 8.78 6.62
C SER A 102 -19.34 9.21 7.52
N THR A 103 -20.56 9.22 7.00
CA THR A 103 -21.77 9.53 7.77
C THR A 103 -22.86 8.52 7.43
N GLN A 104 -23.50 7.95 8.45
CA GLN A 104 -24.64 7.02 8.30
C GLN A 104 -24.36 5.82 7.36
N GLY A 105 -23.13 5.30 7.35
CA GLY A 105 -22.74 4.17 6.51
C GLY A 105 -22.48 4.54 5.04
N GLN A 106 -22.29 5.83 4.74
CA GLN A 106 -21.86 6.33 3.45
C GLN A 106 -20.52 7.05 3.59
N MET A 107 -19.57 6.77 2.69
CA MET A 107 -18.22 7.32 2.67
C MET A 107 -17.99 8.14 1.41
N HIS A 108 -17.49 9.38 1.58
CA HIS A 108 -17.07 10.21 0.47
C HIS A 108 -15.72 9.74 -0.09
N ALA A 109 -15.78 8.88 -1.10
CA ALA A 109 -14.62 8.15 -1.59
C ALA A 109 -13.55 9.04 -2.22
N ASP A 110 -13.96 10.11 -2.93
CA ASP A 110 -13.04 11.06 -3.57
C ASP A 110 -12.10 11.71 -2.54
N THR A 111 -12.68 12.25 -1.47
CA THR A 111 -11.89 12.90 -0.40
C THR A 111 -11.02 11.89 0.35
N VAL A 112 -11.52 10.68 0.59
CA VAL A 112 -10.77 9.64 1.29
C VAL A 112 -9.54 9.20 0.49
N VAL A 113 -9.64 8.97 -0.83
CA VAL A 113 -8.47 8.58 -1.63
C VAL A 113 -7.43 9.69 -1.69
N ASP A 114 -7.83 10.96 -1.82
CA ASP A 114 -6.89 12.09 -1.79
C ASP A 114 -6.18 12.23 -0.45
N TYR A 115 -6.93 12.01 0.65
CA TYR A 115 -6.33 12.02 1.97
C TYR A 115 -5.34 10.86 2.13
N MET A 116 -5.69 9.64 1.71
CA MET A 116 -4.78 8.50 1.76
C MET A 116 -3.51 8.75 0.94
N LYS A 117 -3.64 9.30 -0.28
CA LYS A 117 -2.49 9.64 -1.13
C LYS A 117 -1.50 10.54 -0.39
N ARG A 118 -2.00 11.60 0.25
CA ARG A 118 -1.19 12.55 1.03
C ARG A 118 -0.63 11.93 2.31
N TYR A 119 -1.46 11.20 3.05
CA TYR A 119 -1.08 10.58 4.33
C TYR A 119 0.10 9.61 4.17
N PHE A 120 0.13 8.88 3.05
CA PHE A 120 1.15 7.88 2.78
C PHE A 120 2.28 8.37 1.86
N THR A 121 2.32 9.65 1.44
CA THR A 121 3.32 10.15 0.46
C THR A 121 4.77 9.83 0.84
N ASN A 122 5.10 9.82 2.13
CA ASN A 122 6.46 9.56 2.61
C ASN A 122 6.61 8.19 3.30
N SER A 123 5.76 7.22 2.98
CA SER A 123 5.78 5.87 3.58
C SER A 123 6.45 4.83 2.69
N TYR A 124 6.93 3.75 3.30
CA TYR A 124 7.33 2.53 2.58
C TYR A 124 6.09 1.80 2.08
N ASN A 125 5.57 2.27 0.95
CA ASN A 125 4.27 1.84 0.46
C ASN A 125 4.37 0.63 -0.47
N PRO A 126 3.34 -0.24 -0.49
CA PRO A 126 3.08 -1.07 -1.66
C PRO A 126 2.71 -0.20 -2.86
N ASP A 127 2.64 -0.82 -4.04
CA ASP A 127 2.22 -0.15 -5.28
C ASP A 127 0.76 0.34 -5.17
N ILE A 128 -0.08 -0.38 -4.42
CA ILE A 128 -1.50 -0.08 -4.22
C ILE A 128 -1.86 -0.14 -2.73
N LEU A 129 -2.56 0.87 -2.22
CA LEU A 129 -3.25 0.81 -0.93
C LEU A 129 -4.75 0.73 -1.16
N CYS A 130 -5.35 -0.39 -0.79
CA CYS A 130 -6.78 -0.61 -0.92
C CYS A 130 -7.47 -0.47 0.44
N LEU A 131 -8.31 0.56 0.60
CA LEU A 131 -9.23 0.66 1.72
C LEU A 131 -10.44 -0.22 1.44
N VAL A 132 -10.65 -1.23 2.29
CA VAL A 132 -11.84 -2.08 2.26
C VAL A 132 -12.76 -1.60 3.37
N THR A 133 -13.98 -1.21 3.02
CA THR A 133 -14.98 -0.69 3.96
C THR A 133 -16.32 -1.41 3.81
N LYS A 134 -17.16 -1.31 4.84
CA LYS A 134 -18.57 -1.71 4.78
C LYS A 134 -19.48 -0.57 4.31
N ASP A 135 -18.99 0.66 4.32
CA ASP A 135 -19.73 1.82 3.89
C ASP A 135 -20.05 1.75 2.39
N LYS A 136 -21.19 2.33 2.00
CA LYS A 136 -21.47 2.63 0.60
C LYS A 136 -20.61 3.82 0.15
N LEU A 137 -20.12 3.79 -1.08
CA LEU A 137 -19.23 4.83 -1.57
C LEU A 137 -19.98 5.79 -2.48
N TYR A 138 -19.70 7.08 -2.33
CA TYR A 138 -20.11 8.11 -3.28
C TYR A 138 -18.92 9.02 -3.59
N GLY A 139 -18.93 9.67 -4.75
CA GLY A 139 -17.90 10.63 -5.15
C GLY A 139 -18.48 12.02 -5.40
N ASP A 140 -17.66 12.93 -5.93
CA ASP A 140 -18.05 14.32 -6.22
C ASP A 140 -19.22 14.42 -7.22
N ASN A 141 -19.40 13.42 -8.08
CA ASN A 141 -20.52 13.36 -9.03
C ASN A 141 -21.85 12.91 -8.40
N GLY A 142 -21.94 12.87 -7.05
CA GLY A 142 -23.14 12.60 -6.28
C GLY A 142 -23.23 11.18 -5.70
N LEU A 143 -24.40 10.86 -5.15
CA LEU A 143 -24.75 9.61 -4.44
C LEU A 143 -24.90 8.38 -5.35
N ASN A 144 -24.22 8.34 -6.50
CA ASN A 144 -24.15 7.12 -7.29
C ASN A 144 -23.30 6.13 -6.50
N ASP A 145 -23.97 5.24 -5.76
CA ASP A 145 -23.35 4.19 -4.96
C ASP A 145 -22.46 3.32 -5.86
N GLU A 146 -21.16 3.60 -5.92
CA GLU A 146 -20.19 2.78 -6.63
C GLU A 146 -19.62 1.74 -5.65
N PRO A 147 -19.52 0.45 -6.03
CA PRO A 147 -18.97 -0.56 -5.13
C PRO A 147 -17.44 -0.41 -4.94
N GLY A 148 -16.78 0.49 -5.68
CA GLY A 148 -15.36 0.82 -5.53
C GLY A 148 -15.01 2.13 -6.21
N TYR A 149 -13.89 2.73 -5.83
CA TYR A 149 -13.46 4.05 -6.29
C TYR A 149 -11.94 4.11 -6.50
N SER A 150 -11.51 4.74 -7.59
CA SER A 150 -10.11 5.07 -7.88
C SER A 150 -10.05 6.29 -8.81
N LYS A 151 -9.11 7.21 -8.56
CA LYS A 151 -8.90 8.40 -9.39
C LYS A 151 -7.43 8.68 -9.76
N HIS A 152 -6.47 8.26 -8.93
CA HIS A 152 -5.05 8.48 -9.19
C HIS A 152 -4.55 7.51 -10.26
N LYS A 153 -3.77 8.02 -11.21
CA LYS A 153 -3.30 7.29 -12.40
C LYS A 153 -1.79 7.17 -12.41
N ASP A 154 -1.18 6.81 -11.29
CA ASP A 154 0.28 6.82 -11.14
C ASP A 154 0.84 5.46 -10.73
N LEU A 155 0.10 4.36 -10.94
CA LEU A 155 0.54 3.02 -10.58
C LEU A 155 1.94 2.70 -11.14
N CYS A 156 2.80 2.09 -10.31
CA CYS A 156 4.23 1.84 -10.49
C CYS A 156 5.13 3.09 -10.55
N LYS A 157 4.59 4.30 -10.71
CA LYS A 157 5.36 5.54 -10.51
C LYS A 157 5.34 5.94 -9.04
N ASP A 158 4.16 5.85 -8.43
CA ASP A 158 3.89 6.16 -7.04
C ASP A 158 2.74 5.27 -6.51
N MET A 159 2.59 5.17 -5.19
CA MET A 159 1.50 4.40 -4.56
C MET A 159 0.15 4.99 -4.95
N VAL A 160 -0.79 4.15 -5.36
CA VAL A 160 -2.16 4.58 -5.67
C VAL A 160 -3.16 4.07 -4.62
N PRO A 161 -3.91 4.98 -3.97
CA PRO A 161 -4.99 4.57 -3.09
C PRO A 161 -6.26 4.25 -3.91
N ILE A 162 -6.90 3.15 -3.56
CA ILE A 162 -8.20 2.74 -4.09
C ILE A 162 -9.12 2.39 -2.92
N ILE A 163 -10.43 2.41 -3.14
CA ILE A 163 -11.42 1.97 -2.15
C ILE A 163 -12.29 0.90 -2.78
N MET A 164 -12.64 -0.12 -2.01
CA MET A 164 -13.66 -1.08 -2.39
C MET A 164 -14.61 -1.39 -1.23
N GLN A 165 -15.87 -1.57 -1.57
CA GLN A 165 -16.88 -2.04 -0.64
C GLN A 165 -16.72 -3.55 -0.45
N TYR A 166 -16.77 -3.98 0.81
CA TYR A 166 -16.75 -5.38 1.19
C TYR A 166 -18.06 -6.07 0.81
N ASN A 167 -17.96 -7.18 0.06
CA ASN A 167 -19.11 -7.98 -0.33
C ASN A 167 -18.80 -9.47 -0.36
N LEU A 168 -19.22 -10.18 0.70
CA LEU A 168 -19.06 -11.63 0.83
C LEU A 168 -19.88 -12.44 -0.15
N ARG A 169 -21.05 -11.94 -0.57
CA ARG A 169 -22.01 -12.70 -1.37
C ARG A 169 -21.51 -12.94 -2.80
N ASP A 170 -20.63 -12.08 -3.29
CA ASP A 170 -20.13 -12.13 -4.65
C ASP A 170 -18.64 -11.77 -4.72
N THR A 171 -17.81 -12.72 -4.28
CA THR A 171 -16.35 -12.64 -4.34
C THR A 171 -15.85 -12.47 -5.78
N LYS A 172 -16.53 -13.08 -6.77
CA LYS A 172 -16.15 -12.95 -8.18
C LYS A 172 -16.33 -11.51 -8.68
N LYS A 173 -17.48 -10.90 -8.39
CA LYS A 173 -17.74 -9.49 -8.71
C LYS A 173 -16.76 -8.57 -7.98
N SER A 174 -16.43 -8.88 -6.73
CA SER A 174 -15.43 -8.13 -5.95
C SER A 174 -14.02 -8.23 -6.59
N GLY A 175 -13.64 -9.41 -7.10
CA GLY A 175 -12.41 -9.59 -7.87
C GLY A 175 -12.39 -8.84 -9.21
N ASN A 176 -13.49 -8.85 -9.96
CA ASN A 176 -13.64 -8.07 -11.19
C ASN A 176 -13.58 -6.56 -10.93
N LEU A 177 -14.15 -6.13 -9.80
CA LEU A 177 -14.08 -4.74 -9.34
C LEU A 177 -12.62 -4.37 -9.05
N LEU A 178 -11.90 -5.18 -8.24
CA LEU A 178 -10.49 -4.91 -7.94
C LEU A 178 -9.66 -4.83 -9.22
N PHE A 179 -9.83 -5.76 -10.16
CA PHE A 179 -9.20 -5.69 -11.48
C PHE A 179 -9.49 -4.34 -12.19
N SER A 180 -10.74 -3.91 -12.21
CA SER A 180 -11.16 -2.67 -12.86
C SER A 180 -10.54 -1.43 -12.20
N LEU A 181 -10.46 -1.41 -10.86
CA LEU A 181 -9.83 -0.33 -10.11
C LEU A 181 -8.32 -0.27 -10.38
N ILE A 182 -7.63 -1.42 -10.40
CA ILE A 182 -6.21 -1.50 -10.74
C ILE A 182 -5.99 -0.96 -12.16
N LYS A 183 -6.79 -1.40 -13.15
CA LYS A 183 -6.68 -0.90 -14.53
C LYS A 183 -6.87 0.61 -14.64
N LYS A 184 -7.86 1.15 -13.92
CA LYS A 184 -8.11 2.61 -13.89
C LYS A 184 -6.95 3.39 -13.29
N SER A 185 -6.12 2.76 -12.46
CA SER A 185 -5.00 3.38 -11.77
C SER A 185 -3.69 3.37 -12.56
N PHE A 186 -3.63 2.69 -13.71
CA PHE A 186 -2.48 2.79 -14.61
C PHE A 186 -2.30 4.22 -15.13
N PRO A 187 -1.06 4.62 -15.47
CA PRO A 187 -0.76 5.89 -16.12
C PRO A 187 -1.66 6.22 -17.31
N SER A 188 -2.04 7.50 -17.41
CA SER A 188 -2.96 7.99 -18.46
C SER A 188 -2.52 7.62 -19.88
N ASN A 189 -1.21 7.47 -20.11
CA ASN A 189 -0.64 7.05 -21.39
C ASN A 189 -0.57 5.53 -21.59
N TRP A 190 -1.00 4.70 -20.63
CA TRP A 190 -0.89 3.22 -20.67
C TRP A 190 -1.39 2.59 -21.97
N ASN A 191 -2.56 3.04 -22.45
CA ASN A 191 -3.16 2.51 -23.68
C ASN A 191 -2.37 2.89 -24.94
N SER A 192 -1.60 3.98 -24.91
CA SER A 192 -0.72 4.40 -26.01
C SER A 192 0.62 3.65 -26.04
N LEU A 193 0.99 3.00 -24.93
CA LEU A 193 2.24 2.24 -24.84
C LEU A 193 2.13 0.89 -25.55
N ASN A 194 3.21 0.49 -26.22
CA ASN A 194 3.36 -0.87 -26.73
C ASN A 194 3.68 -1.88 -25.60
N LYS A 195 3.73 -3.17 -25.93
CA LYS A 195 3.91 -4.24 -24.95
C LYS A 195 5.21 -4.11 -24.14
N ASP A 196 6.32 -3.75 -24.79
CA ASP A 196 7.62 -3.61 -24.13
C ASP A 196 7.67 -2.38 -23.23
N GLN A 197 7.09 -1.26 -23.67
CA GLN A 197 6.96 -0.05 -22.85
C GLN A 197 6.09 -0.29 -21.61
N ARG A 198 5.00 -1.04 -21.75
CA ARG A 198 4.16 -1.46 -20.60
C ARG A 198 4.95 -2.35 -19.64
N LYS A 199 5.77 -3.26 -20.16
CA LYS A 199 6.64 -4.12 -19.36
C LYS A 199 7.70 -3.32 -18.59
N GLN A 200 8.32 -2.33 -19.24
CA GLN A 200 9.25 -1.37 -18.61
C GLN A 200 8.58 -0.52 -17.53
N LEU A 201 7.32 -0.13 -17.73
CA LEU A 201 6.57 0.57 -16.70
C LEU A 201 6.37 -0.32 -15.46
N LEU A 202 5.98 -1.58 -15.68
CA LEU A 202 5.82 -2.56 -14.61
C LEU A 202 7.15 -2.95 -13.94
N ASP A 203 8.31 -2.73 -14.57
CA ASP A 203 9.62 -2.87 -13.91
C ASP A 203 9.80 -1.93 -12.71
N SER A 204 9.04 -0.83 -12.67
CA SER A 204 9.09 0.16 -11.59
C SER A 204 8.15 -0.16 -10.41
N CYS A 205 7.31 -1.18 -10.55
CA CYS A 205 6.49 -1.72 -9.45
C CYS A 205 7.32 -2.63 -8.53
N ASN A 206 6.72 -3.05 -7.41
CA ASN A 206 7.34 -3.93 -6.41
C ASN A 206 8.64 -3.33 -5.84
N LYS A 207 8.53 -2.07 -5.39
CA LYS A 207 9.59 -1.36 -4.68
C LYS A 207 9.76 -1.97 -3.29
N GLN A 208 10.94 -2.47 -3.00
CA GLN A 208 11.32 -2.99 -1.68
C GLN A 208 12.42 -2.13 -1.07
N TYR A 209 12.64 -2.28 0.22
CA TYR A 209 13.65 -1.51 0.94
C TYR A 209 14.51 -2.46 1.78
N LYS A 210 15.82 -2.22 1.78
CA LYS A 210 16.78 -3.00 2.56
C LYS A 210 17.78 -2.11 3.27
N ASP A 211 18.36 -2.62 4.36
CA ASP A 211 19.47 -1.94 5.01
C ASP A 211 20.69 -1.95 4.06
N PRO A 212 21.36 -0.80 3.83
CA PRO A 212 22.60 -0.74 3.05
C PRO A 212 23.71 -1.71 3.52
N TYR A 213 23.73 -2.05 4.81
CA TYR A 213 24.79 -2.83 5.45
C TYR A 213 24.38 -4.26 5.82
N ALA A 214 23.17 -4.69 5.46
CA ALA A 214 22.77 -6.09 5.63
C ALA A 214 23.53 -6.98 4.63
N ASP A 215 24.34 -7.92 5.15
CA ASP A 215 25.11 -8.90 4.38
C ASP A 215 24.23 -9.97 3.71
N TYR A 216 22.94 -10.04 4.06
CA TYR A 216 21.96 -10.99 3.52
C TYR A 216 20.85 -10.29 2.73
N ASP A 217 20.15 -11.05 1.89
CA ASP A 217 18.89 -10.69 1.21
C ASP A 217 17.72 -10.48 2.21
N ASP A 218 17.99 -9.87 3.35
CA ASP A 218 17.01 -9.53 4.39
C ASP A 218 16.29 -8.24 3.99
N TYR A 219 15.32 -8.38 3.10
CA TYR A 219 14.41 -7.30 2.73
C TYR A 219 13.44 -7.03 3.89
N TYR A 220 13.20 -5.76 4.21
CA TYR A 220 12.17 -5.41 5.17
C TYR A 220 10.80 -5.73 4.57
N VAL A 221 10.01 -6.56 5.26
CA VAL A 221 8.58 -6.69 5.01
C VAL A 221 7.97 -5.33 5.29
N LEU A 222 7.54 -4.63 4.24
CA LEU A 222 7.14 -3.23 4.28
C LEU A 222 6.12 -2.97 5.40
N PRO A 223 6.48 -2.27 6.49
CA PRO A 223 5.45 -1.72 7.34
C PRO A 223 4.76 -0.63 6.50
N LEU A 224 3.44 -0.70 6.34
CA LEU A 224 2.67 0.39 5.67
C LEU A 224 2.94 1.81 6.23
N TYR A 225 3.67 1.94 7.34
CA TYR A 225 4.00 3.20 7.98
C TYR A 225 5.52 3.27 8.19
N LYS A 226 6.15 4.37 7.78
CA LYS A 226 7.60 4.60 7.84
C LYS A 226 8.18 4.62 9.26
N ASP A 227 7.37 4.97 10.25
CA ASP A 227 7.77 5.10 11.66
C ASP A 227 8.13 3.77 12.36
N TYR A 228 8.16 2.65 11.64
CA TYR A 228 8.69 1.38 12.14
C TYR A 228 10.23 1.28 12.01
N VAL A 229 10.86 2.12 11.19
CA VAL A 229 12.31 2.09 10.94
C VAL A 229 13.05 3.23 11.68
N ASP A 230 12.34 4.27 12.11
CA ASP A 230 12.90 5.46 12.77
C ASP A 230 12.96 5.33 14.32
N LYS A 231 13.17 4.11 14.88
CA LYS A 231 13.29 3.90 16.33
C LYS A 231 14.71 3.56 16.77
#